data_AF-A7T5X2-F1
#
_entry.id   AF-A7T5X2-F1
#
_cell.length_a   1.000
_cell.length_b   1.000
_cell.length_c   1.000
_cell.angle_alpha   90.00
_cell.angle_beta   90.00
_cell.angle_gamma   90.00
#
_symmetry.space_group_name_H-M   'P 1'
#
loop_
_entity.id
_entity.type
_entity.pdbx_description
1 polymer ?
#
loop_
_entity_poly.entity_id
_entity_poly.type
_entity_poly.pdbx_seq_one_letter_code
_entity_poly.pdbx_strand_id
1 'polypeptide(L)'
;MPINRTQVRSIRLVDESGIIRPASFYNYLTAWMNVDTMGYTASQAFIKPEAVNWYNLRDVREQHSMRTKPITFAQLPFDLFHLKTTEDIVQTIKEVRKICDEFQAAGLPSYPSGIPFTFWEQYIMLRQHLMVAIIIVLGITFIVIAGFLWSVWTAIIIDLTLVMITVQLFGFMGL
;
A
#
# COMPACT_ATOMS: atom_id res chain seq x y z
N MET A 1 8.88 -33.41 -6.49
CA MET A 1 10.31 -33.73 -6.25
C MET A 1 10.39 -35.13 -5.64
N PRO A 2 11.39 -35.96 -5.99
CA PRO A 2 11.53 -37.30 -5.41
C PRO A 2 11.91 -37.20 -3.92
N ILE A 3 11.31 -38.07 -3.10
CA ILE A 3 11.53 -38.10 -1.64
C ILE A 3 12.89 -38.72 -1.34
N ASN A 4 13.81 -37.95 -0.75
CA ASN A 4 15.12 -38.46 -0.32
C ASN A 4 15.16 -38.63 1.21
N ARG A 5 15.18 -39.88 1.69
CA ARG A 5 15.12 -40.20 3.12
C ARG A 5 16.44 -40.03 3.87
N THR A 6 17.58 -39.95 3.19
CA THR A 6 18.88 -39.75 3.85
C THR A 6 19.02 -38.35 4.43
N GLN A 7 18.24 -37.41 3.91
CA GLN A 7 18.25 -36.01 4.30
C GLN A 7 17.66 -35.73 5.68
N VAL A 8 16.88 -36.66 6.26
CA VAL A 8 16.13 -36.44 7.51
C VAL A 8 17.04 -36.13 8.69
N ARG A 9 18.25 -36.73 8.76
CA ARG A 9 19.20 -36.52 9.87
C ARG A 9 20.15 -35.33 9.63
N SER A 10 20.30 -34.89 8.38
CA SER A 10 21.24 -33.84 8.00
C SER A 10 20.58 -32.48 7.77
N ILE A 11 19.28 -32.46 7.48
CA ILE A 11 18.54 -31.24 7.15
C ILE A 11 17.82 -30.70 8.38
N ARG A 12 18.15 -29.45 8.73
CA ARG A 12 17.35 -28.62 9.63
C ARG A 12 16.29 -27.84 8.84
N LEU A 13 15.07 -27.73 9.39
CA LEU A 13 13.92 -27.05 8.77
C LEU A 13 14.05 -25.51 8.85
N VAL A 14 14.48 -25.03 10.02
CA VAL A 14 14.74 -23.62 10.34
C VAL A 14 16.19 -23.51 10.80
N ASP A 15 16.95 -22.58 10.26
CA ASP A 15 18.36 -22.40 10.62
C ASP A 15 18.55 -21.79 12.02
N GLU A 16 19.80 -21.53 12.40
CA GLU A 16 20.15 -20.92 13.69
C GLU A 16 19.74 -19.44 13.79
N SER A 17 19.60 -18.75 12.64
CA SER A 17 19.10 -17.38 12.55
C SER A 17 17.57 -17.27 12.51
N GLY A 18 16.85 -18.39 12.56
CA GLY A 18 15.38 -18.41 12.50
C GLY A 18 14.80 -18.34 11.08
N ILE A 19 15.62 -18.45 10.04
CA ILE A 19 15.18 -18.42 8.64
C ILE A 19 14.77 -19.84 8.21
N ILE A 20 13.59 -19.94 7.60
CA ILE A 20 13.08 -21.18 7.03
C ILE A 20 13.86 -21.52 5.75
N ARG A 21 14.21 -22.79 5.57
CA ARG A 21 14.93 -23.27 4.38
C ARG A 21 14.23 -22.85 3.06
N PRO A 22 14.89 -22.05 2.20
CA PRO A 22 14.29 -21.55 0.96
C PRO A 22 13.84 -22.65 -0.01
N ALA A 23 14.65 -23.70 -0.13
CA ALA A 23 14.39 -24.82 -1.06
C ALA A 23 13.10 -25.61 -0.76
N SER A 24 12.54 -25.48 0.45
CA SER A 24 11.33 -26.21 0.87
C SER A 24 10.25 -25.31 1.46
N PHE A 25 10.45 -23.99 1.40
CA PHE A 25 9.56 -22.99 1.99
C PHE A 25 8.10 -23.18 1.58
N TYR A 26 7.80 -23.28 0.28
CA TYR A 26 6.41 -23.41 -0.19
C TYR A 26 5.75 -24.74 0.21
N ASN A 27 6.53 -25.82 0.37
CA ASN A 27 6.00 -27.09 0.88
C ASN A 27 5.60 -26.94 2.35
N TYR A 28 6.44 -26.29 3.15
CA TYR A 28 6.14 -26.03 4.56
C TYR A 28 4.95 -25.09 4.73
N LEU A 29 4.88 -24.04 3.91
CA LEU A 29 3.75 -23.12 3.90
C LEU A 29 2.43 -23.83 3.53
N THR A 30 2.45 -24.69 2.51
CA THR A 30 1.26 -25.47 2.12
C THR A 30 0.84 -26.45 3.21
N ALA A 31 1.80 -27.09 3.88
CA ALA A 31 1.51 -27.95 5.01
C ALA A 31 0.91 -27.15 6.19
N TRP A 32 1.50 -26.01 6.52
CA TRP A 32 1.02 -25.15 7.61
C TRP A 32 -0.40 -24.64 7.36
N MET A 33 -0.68 -24.08 6.18
CA MET A 33 -2.01 -23.55 5.83
C MET A 33 -3.11 -24.62 5.91
N ASN A 34 -2.81 -25.88 5.60
CA ASN A 34 -3.80 -26.96 5.59
C ASN A 34 -3.91 -27.72 6.93
N VAL A 35 -2.81 -27.89 7.65
CA VAL A 35 -2.76 -28.70 8.89
C VAL A 35 -3.04 -27.84 10.12
N ASP A 36 -2.50 -26.62 10.16
CA ASP A 36 -2.66 -25.68 11.27
C ASP A 36 -3.64 -24.56 10.90
N THR A 37 -4.91 -24.95 10.73
CA THR A 37 -5.99 -24.02 10.39
C THR A 37 -6.19 -22.97 11.47
N MET A 38 -5.97 -23.31 12.75
CA MET A 38 -6.04 -22.36 13.86
C MET A 38 -4.94 -21.30 13.77
N GLY A 39 -3.68 -21.70 13.56
CA GLY A 39 -2.58 -20.76 13.38
C GLY A 39 -2.78 -19.85 12.16
N TYR A 40 -3.22 -20.43 11.03
CA TYR A 40 -3.52 -19.64 9.83
C TYR A 40 -4.63 -18.62 10.06
N THR A 41 -5.77 -19.05 10.62
CA THR A 41 -6.90 -18.15 10.91
C THR A 41 -6.55 -17.07 11.94
N ALA A 42 -5.80 -17.41 12.99
CA ALA A 42 -5.34 -16.46 14.00
C ALA A 42 -4.39 -15.39 13.44
N SER A 43 -3.57 -15.75 12.44
CA SER A 43 -2.70 -14.78 11.76
C SER A 43 -3.46 -13.72 10.98
N GLN A 44 -4.72 -14.01 10.62
CA GLN A 44 -5.55 -13.18 9.73
C GLN A 44 -4.85 -12.81 8.40
N ALA A 45 -3.80 -13.57 8.03
CA ALA A 45 -3.06 -13.35 6.82
C ALA A 45 -3.90 -13.83 5.63
N PHE A 46 -3.89 -13.05 4.56
CA PHE A 46 -4.56 -13.43 3.32
C PHE A 46 -3.51 -13.73 2.25
N ILE A 47 -3.28 -15.02 2.01
CA ILE A 47 -2.26 -15.50 1.07
C ILE A 47 -2.93 -16.03 -0.19
N LYS A 48 -2.45 -15.57 -1.36
CA LYS A 48 -2.86 -16.07 -2.68
C LYS A 48 -1.64 -16.52 -3.48
N PRO A 49 -1.77 -17.56 -4.34
CA PRO A 49 -2.96 -18.38 -4.55
C PRO A 49 -3.31 -19.25 -3.33
N GLU A 50 -4.55 -19.72 -3.24
CA GLU A 50 -4.95 -20.62 -2.15
C GLU A 50 -4.10 -21.89 -2.14
N ALA A 51 -3.87 -22.39 -0.92
CA ALA A 51 -3.15 -23.64 -0.72
C ALA A 51 -3.86 -24.76 -1.51
N VAL A 52 -3.07 -25.62 -2.16
CA VAL A 52 -3.62 -26.87 -2.68
C VAL A 52 -4.08 -27.69 -1.48
N ASN A 53 -5.33 -28.18 -1.52
CA ASN A 53 -5.86 -29.08 -0.49
C ASN A 53 -4.94 -30.29 -0.34
N TRP A 54 -4.15 -30.26 0.72
CA TRP A 54 -3.23 -31.33 1.07
C TRP A 54 -3.45 -31.66 2.54
N TYR A 55 -3.62 -32.94 2.84
CA TYR A 55 -3.84 -33.42 4.19
C TYR A 55 -2.82 -34.51 4.48
N ASN A 56 -2.38 -34.57 5.73
CA ASN A 56 -1.46 -35.60 6.18
C ASN A 56 -2.23 -36.91 6.39
N LEU A 57 -2.37 -37.70 5.33
CA LEU A 57 -2.66 -39.11 5.42
C LEU A 57 -1.47 -39.76 6.11
N ARG A 58 -1.62 -40.17 7.37
CA ARG A 58 -0.57 -40.85 8.14
C ARG A 58 -0.09 -42.17 7.48
N ASP A 59 -0.69 -42.57 6.36
CA ASP A 59 -0.26 -43.67 5.52
C ASP A 59 0.91 -43.27 4.62
N VAL A 60 2.05 -43.92 4.84
CA VAL A 60 3.32 -43.71 4.14
C VAL A 60 3.24 -44.09 2.66
N ARG A 61 2.27 -44.91 2.25
CA ARG A 61 2.12 -45.39 0.86
C ARG A 61 1.46 -44.37 -0.06
N GLU A 62 0.73 -43.41 0.48
CA GLU A 62 -0.02 -42.39 -0.28
C GLU A 62 0.57 -40.97 -0.09
N GLN A 63 1.89 -40.87 0.00
CA GLN A 63 2.54 -39.56 0.11
C GLN A 63 2.56 -38.85 -1.26
N HIS A 64 1.47 -38.13 -1.54
CA HIS A 64 1.31 -37.32 -2.73
C HIS A 64 2.28 -36.13 -2.70
N SER A 65 2.99 -35.88 -3.81
CA SER A 65 3.86 -34.70 -3.95
C SER A 65 3.00 -33.43 -3.90
N MET A 66 3.25 -32.56 -2.92
CA MET A 66 2.63 -31.23 -2.86
C MET A 66 2.97 -30.47 -4.15
N ARG A 67 1.95 -30.06 -4.92
CA ARG A 67 2.13 -29.14 -6.04
C ARG A 67 1.97 -27.73 -5.50
N THR A 68 3.09 -27.04 -5.29
CA THR A 68 3.08 -25.71 -4.69
C THR A 68 3.25 -24.64 -5.75
N LYS A 69 2.54 -23.53 -5.61
CA LYS A 69 2.70 -22.33 -6.44
C LYS A 69 3.38 -21.23 -5.61
N PRO A 70 4.18 -20.35 -6.22
CA PRO A 70 4.74 -19.21 -5.52
C PRO A 70 3.62 -18.27 -5.06
N ILE A 71 3.85 -17.57 -3.95
CA ILE A 71 2.95 -16.53 -3.45
C ILE A 71 2.92 -15.38 -4.45
N THR A 72 1.72 -14.98 -4.85
CA THR A 72 1.49 -13.79 -5.69
C THR A 72 1.02 -12.60 -4.88
N PHE A 73 0.36 -12.85 -3.74
CA PHE A 73 -0.14 -11.82 -2.85
C PHE A 73 -0.17 -12.34 -1.41
N ALA A 74 0.25 -11.50 -0.48
CA ALA A 74 0.12 -11.75 0.95
C ALA A 74 -0.28 -10.43 1.63
N GLN A 75 -1.36 -10.46 2.39
CA GLN A 75 -1.79 -9.33 3.21
C GLN A 75 -1.51 -9.61 4.68
N LEU A 76 -0.98 -8.59 5.36
CA LEU A 76 -0.72 -8.59 6.79
C LEU A 76 -1.66 -7.57 7.45
N PRO A 77 -2.48 -7.97 8.43
CA PRO A 77 -3.39 -7.07 9.10
C PRO A 77 -2.68 -6.26 10.18
N PHE A 78 -3.01 -4.97 10.25
CA PHE A 78 -2.56 -4.04 11.29
C PHE A 78 -3.73 -3.16 11.71
N ASP A 79 -3.80 -2.86 13.00
CA ASP A 79 -4.77 -1.93 13.56
C ASP A 79 -4.10 -0.58 13.85
N LEU A 80 -4.79 0.51 13.46
CA LEU A 80 -4.37 1.86 13.77
C LEU A 80 -5.18 2.39 14.94
N PHE A 81 -4.50 2.92 15.95
CA PHE A 81 -5.14 3.45 17.16
C PHE A 81 -4.86 4.94 17.33
N HIS A 82 -5.75 5.63 18.03
CA HIS A 82 -5.60 7.02 18.45
C HIS A 82 -5.48 8.06 17.32
N LEU A 83 -6.00 7.77 16.13
CA LEU A 83 -6.13 8.75 15.05
C LEU A 83 -7.34 9.65 15.30
N LYS A 84 -7.11 10.87 15.79
CA LYS A 84 -8.19 11.82 16.15
C LYS A 84 -8.39 12.88 15.09
N THR A 85 -7.31 13.38 14.49
CA THR A 85 -7.38 14.49 13.52
C THR A 85 -7.05 14.01 12.11
N THR A 86 -7.50 14.77 11.11
CA THR A 86 -7.13 14.56 9.70
C THR A 86 -5.61 14.63 9.52
N GLU A 87 -4.93 15.51 10.27
CA GLU A 87 -3.48 15.64 10.22
C GLU A 87 -2.78 14.36 10.70
N ASP A 88 -3.24 13.77 11.81
CA ASP A 88 -2.71 12.50 12.32
C ASP A 88 -2.84 11.37 11.29
N ILE A 89 -4.01 11.30 10.64
CA ILE A 89 -4.28 10.29 9.61
C ILE A 89 -3.36 10.49 8.40
N VAL A 90 -3.26 11.73 7.90
CA VAL A 90 -2.41 12.07 6.74
C VAL A 90 -0.94 11.80 7.05
N GLN A 91 -0.48 12.11 8.26
CA GLN A 91 0.88 11.85 8.69
C GLN A 91 1.17 10.35 8.76
N THR A 92 0.26 9.58 9.36
CA THR A 92 0.35 8.11 9.43
C THR A 92 0.43 7.49 8.04
N ILE A 93 -0.41 7.95 7.10
CA ILE A 93 -0.37 7.45 5.71
C ILE A 93 0.98 7.71 5.06
N LYS A 94 1.56 8.91 5.25
CA LYS A 94 2.88 9.26 4.70
C LYS A 94 3.99 8.38 5.27
N GLU A 95 3.97 8.13 6.58
CA GLU A 95 4.98 7.29 7.25
C GLU A 95 4.90 5.84 6.79
N VAL A 96 3.69 5.28 6.73
CA VAL A 96 3.49 3.91 6.25
C VAL A 96 3.91 3.77 4.79
N ARG A 97 3.55 4.74 3.93
CA ARG A 97 4.02 4.75 2.54
C ARG A 97 5.53 4.79 2.43
N LYS A 98 6.19 5.64 3.21
CA LYS A 98 7.65 5.72 3.22
C LYS A 98 8.28 4.37 3.55
N ILE A 99 7.76 3.65 4.54
CA ILE A 99 8.23 2.31 4.90
C ILE A 99 8.02 1.34 3.72
N CYS A 100 6.83 1.35 3.11
CA CYS A 100 6.56 0.52 1.93
C CYS A 100 7.51 0.81 0.76
N ASP A 101 7.79 2.08 0.49
CA ASP A 101 8.70 2.53 -0.57
C ASP A 101 10.15 2.09 -0.28
N GLU A 102 10.59 2.12 0.98
CA GLU A 102 11.91 1.62 1.40
C GLU A 102 12.04 0.10 1.14
N PHE A 103 11.04 -0.69 1.49
CA PHE A 103 11.04 -2.14 1.21
C PHE A 103 10.88 -2.44 -0.29
N GLN A 104 10.12 -1.62 -1.01
CA GLN A 104 10.01 -1.73 -2.46
C GLN A 104 11.35 -1.47 -3.15
N ALA A 105 12.12 -0.47 -2.69
CA ALA A 105 13.48 -0.23 -3.16
C ALA A 105 14.45 -1.39 -2.84
N ALA A 106 14.22 -2.10 -1.72
CA ALA A 106 14.97 -3.31 -1.36
C ALA A 106 14.53 -4.57 -2.13
N GLY A 107 13.53 -4.48 -3.03
CA GLY A 107 13.09 -5.57 -3.89
C GLY A 107 11.85 -6.33 -3.39
N LEU A 108 11.17 -5.84 -2.35
CA LEU A 108 9.90 -6.39 -1.87
C LEU A 108 8.75 -5.40 -2.17
N PRO A 109 8.02 -5.56 -3.28
CA PRO A 109 6.91 -4.67 -3.60
C PRO A 109 5.83 -4.78 -2.53
N SER A 110 5.53 -3.67 -1.86
CA SER A 110 4.57 -3.60 -0.78
C SER A 110 3.75 -2.31 -0.89
N TYR A 111 2.49 -2.35 -0.47
CA TYR A 111 1.63 -1.17 -0.45
C TYR A 111 0.64 -1.28 0.72
N PRO A 112 0.28 -0.16 1.35
CA PRO A 112 -0.74 -0.17 2.38
C PRO A 112 -2.14 -0.20 1.77
N SER A 113 -3.08 -0.80 2.49
CA SER A 113 -4.49 -0.85 2.10
C SER A 113 -5.37 -0.69 3.34
N GLY A 114 -6.47 0.04 3.20
CA GLY A 114 -7.43 0.27 4.28
C GLY A 114 -8.23 1.56 4.08
N ILE A 115 -9.26 1.73 4.89
CA ILE A 115 -10.16 2.90 4.84
C ILE A 115 -9.38 4.23 4.90
N PRO A 116 -8.40 4.43 5.81
CA PRO A 116 -7.63 5.67 5.85
C PRO A 116 -6.90 5.94 4.53
N PHE A 117 -6.28 4.92 3.94
CA PHE A 117 -5.53 5.04 2.69
C PHE A 117 -6.45 5.34 1.50
N THR A 118 -7.65 4.76 1.45
CA THR A 118 -8.59 5.03 0.34
C THR A 118 -9.18 6.44 0.40
N PHE A 119 -9.54 6.93 1.59
CA PHE A 119 -10.29 8.19 1.72
C PHE A 119 -9.44 9.41 2.07
N TRP A 120 -8.38 9.26 2.87
CA TRP A 120 -7.57 10.39 3.33
C TRP A 120 -6.33 10.68 2.49
N GLU A 121 -5.96 9.78 1.58
CA GLU A 121 -4.78 9.98 0.75
C GLU A 121 -4.88 11.24 -0.13
N GLN A 122 -6.09 11.61 -0.57
CA GLN A 122 -6.33 12.85 -1.31
C GLN A 122 -5.89 14.13 -0.58
N TYR A 123 -5.89 14.13 0.76
CA TYR A 123 -5.49 15.30 1.56
C TYR A 123 -3.98 15.52 1.57
N ILE A 124 -3.17 14.53 1.19
CA ILE A 124 -1.70 14.63 1.17
C ILE A 124 -1.24 15.76 0.25
N MET A 125 -1.81 15.82 -0.96
CA MET A 125 -1.39 16.75 -2.00
C MET A 125 -2.42 17.86 -2.25
N LEU A 126 -3.51 17.91 -1.49
CA LEU A 126 -4.62 18.85 -1.71
C LEU A 126 -4.15 20.30 -1.76
N ARG A 127 -3.34 20.73 -0.78
CA ARG A 127 -2.83 22.11 -0.72
C ARG A 127 -2.03 22.49 -1.96
N GLN A 128 -1.17 21.58 -2.42
CA GLN A 128 -0.34 21.83 -3.60
C GLN A 128 -1.18 21.88 -4.88
N HIS A 129 -2.08 20.93 -5.06
CA HIS A 129 -2.97 20.90 -6.22
C HIS A 129 -3.89 22.12 -6.27
N LEU A 130 -4.41 22.56 -5.11
CA LEU A 130 -5.23 23.76 -5.02
C LEU A 130 -4.46 25.01 -5.47
N MET A 131 -3.24 25.20 -4.96
CA MET A 131 -2.40 26.35 -5.34
C MET A 131 -2.09 26.35 -6.84
N VAL A 132 -1.72 25.19 -7.38
CA VAL A 132 -1.44 25.03 -8.81
C VAL A 132 -2.69 25.29 -9.66
N ALA A 133 -3.85 24.77 -9.25
CA ALA A 133 -5.11 24.99 -9.95
C ALA A 133 -5.49 26.48 -9.99
N ILE A 134 -5.37 27.20 -8.86
CA ILE A 134 -5.65 28.63 -8.79
C ILE A 134 -4.72 29.41 -9.73
N ILE A 135 -3.41 29.12 -9.72
CA ILE A 135 -2.44 29.79 -10.60
C ILE A 135 -2.78 29.55 -12.08
N ILE A 136 -3.12 28.31 -12.45
CA ILE A 136 -3.48 27.96 -13.83
C ILE A 136 -4.74 28.71 -14.25
N VAL A 137 -5.78 28.71 -13.40
CA VAL A 137 -7.05 29.39 -13.71
C VAL A 137 -6.81 30.88 -13.89
N LEU A 138 -6.08 31.53 -12.97
CA LEU A 138 -5.75 32.95 -13.05
C LEU A 138 -4.90 33.28 -14.30
N GLY A 139 -3.92 32.44 -14.61
CA GLY A 139 -3.10 32.60 -15.82
C GLY A 139 -3.94 32.52 -17.09
N ILE A 140 -4.89 31.59 -17.17
CA ILE A 140 -5.79 31.46 -18.31
C ILE A 140 -6.75 32.64 -18.38
N THR A 141 -7.34 33.08 -17.25
CA THR A 141 -8.24 34.24 -17.23
C THR A 141 -7.52 35.50 -17.71
N PHE A 142 -6.28 35.71 -17.26
CA PHE A 142 -5.46 36.84 -17.72
C PHE A 142 -5.26 36.84 -19.25
N ILE A 143 -4.89 35.69 -19.83
CA ILE A 143 -4.67 35.57 -21.28
C ILE A 143 -5.96 35.87 -22.06
N VAL A 144 -7.09 35.34 -21.62
CA VAL A 144 -8.39 35.55 -22.27
C VAL A 144 -8.81 37.02 -22.20
N ILE A 145 -8.69 37.66 -21.03
CA ILE A 145 -9.05 39.06 -20.82
C ILE A 145 -8.13 39.99 -21.63
N ALA A 146 -6.82 39.75 -21.60
CA ALA A 146 -5.85 40.54 -22.36
C ALA A 146 -6.12 40.45 -23.88
N GLY A 147 -6.44 39.27 -24.38
CA GLY A 147 -6.80 39.05 -25.78
C GLY A 147 -8.10 39.75 -26.19
N PHE A 148 -9.13 39.72 -25.33
CA PHE A 148 -10.42 40.32 -25.64
C PHE A 148 -10.41 41.85 -25.57
N LEU A 149 -9.74 42.43 -24.55
CA LEU A 149 -9.68 43.87 -24.35
C LEU A 149 -8.62 44.56 -25.21
N TRP A 150 -7.70 43.78 -25.83
CA TRP A 150 -6.49 44.30 -26.48
C TRP A 150 -5.66 45.26 -25.60
N SER A 151 -5.85 45.20 -24.27
CA SER A 151 -5.22 46.07 -23.28
C SER A 151 -4.68 45.26 -22.12
N VAL A 152 -3.36 45.13 -22.06
CA VAL A 152 -2.65 44.38 -21.02
C VAL A 152 -2.83 45.04 -19.65
N TRP A 153 -2.77 46.38 -19.59
CA TRP A 153 -2.92 47.13 -18.33
C TRP A 153 -4.27 46.89 -17.67
N THR A 154 -5.35 46.91 -18.45
CA THR A 154 -6.70 46.67 -17.93
C THR A 154 -6.85 45.22 -17.46
N ALA A 155 -6.29 44.27 -18.21
CA ALA A 155 -6.30 42.86 -17.82
C ALA A 155 -5.56 42.62 -16.50
N ILE A 156 -4.41 43.26 -16.26
CA ILE A 156 -3.66 43.15 -14.99
C ILE A 156 -4.51 43.64 -13.81
N ILE A 157 -5.19 44.79 -13.94
CA ILE A 157 -6.00 45.35 -12.85
C ILE A 157 -7.14 44.40 -12.49
N ILE A 158 -7.85 43.87 -13.50
CA ILE A 158 -8.95 42.93 -13.29
C ILE A 158 -8.44 41.63 -12.66
N ASP A 159 -7.34 41.07 -13.16
CA ASP A 159 -6.77 39.83 -12.62
C ASP A 159 -6.29 40.01 -11.17
N LEU A 160 -5.71 41.16 -10.83
CA LEU A 160 -5.35 41.49 -9.44
C LEU A 160 -6.58 41.56 -8.53
N THR A 161 -7.69 42.12 -9.00
CA THR A 161 -8.93 42.10 -8.22
C THR A 161 -9.48 40.69 -8.03
N LEU A 162 -9.37 39.80 -9.03
CA LEU A 162 -9.75 38.39 -8.90
C LEU A 162 -8.88 37.67 -7.87
N VAL A 163 -7.56 37.89 -7.89
CA VAL A 163 -6.65 37.37 -6.86
C VAL A 163 -7.10 37.81 -5.47
N MET A 164 -7.40 39.10 -5.30
CA MET A 164 -7.85 39.64 -4.00
C MET A 164 -9.14 38.95 -3.52
N ILE A 165 -10.12 38.75 -4.40
CA ILE A 165 -11.37 38.05 -4.08
C ILE A 165 -11.11 36.59 -3.68
N THR A 166 -10.23 35.88 -4.41
CA THR A 166 -9.90 34.47 -4.07
C THR A 166 -9.25 34.35 -2.69
N VAL A 167 -8.35 35.27 -2.34
CA VAL A 167 -7.70 35.32 -1.03
C VAL A 167 -8.72 35.65 0.07
N GLN A 168 -9.63 36.59 -0.18
CA GLN A 168 -10.69 36.93 0.78
C GLN A 168 -11.64 35.76 1.03
N LEU A 169 -12.08 35.06 -0.01
CA LEU A 169 -12.92 33.87 0.12
C LEU A 169 -12.22 32.77 0.91
N PHE A 170 -10.95 32.52 0.61
CA PHE A 170 -10.17 31.53 1.34
C PHE A 170 -10.00 31.92 2.82
N GLY A 171 -9.75 33.20 3.10
CA GLY A 171 -9.69 33.72 4.47
C GLY A 171 -11.02 33.60 5.22
N PHE A 172 -12.14 33.87 4.55
CA PHE A 172 -13.47 33.73 5.14
C PHE A 172 -13.82 32.26 5.44
N MET A 173 -13.44 31.32 4.57
CA MET A 173 -13.64 29.89 4.83
C MET A 173 -12.81 29.36 6.02
N GLY A 174 -11.73 30.04 6.39
CA GLY A 174 -10.86 29.66 7.50
C GLY A 174 -11.20 30.32 8.85
N LEU A 175 -12.13 31.28 8.86
CA LEU A 175 -12.66 31.94 10.08
C LEU A 175 -13.84 31.15 10.64
#